data_AF-A0A806JBC1-F1
#
_entry.id   AF-A0A806JBC1-F1
#
_cell.length_a   1.000
_cell.length_b   1.000
_cell.length_c   1.000
_cell.angle_alpha   90.00
_cell.angle_beta   90.00
_cell.angle_gamma   90.00
#
_symmetry.space_group_name_H-M   'P 1'
#
loop_
_entity.id
_entity.type
_entity.pdbx_description
1 polymer ?
#
loop_
_entity_poly.entity_id
_entity_poly.type
_entity_poly.pdbx_seq_one_letter_code
_entity_poly.pdbx_strand_id
1 'polypeptide(L)'
;MDKNNASKAPEAKEDKQTKAPIVVEQSKEKIEPPSQKLNDQDIWQGFSKNGGYYDANNWVSITLEGKEIKLAPVNGSNSNNSKMNTLRDADGNLVGYYGYATLSKTKPDPYRPDENNVERKYMALQEVTAREEAKTRPTHDLSYQGKMYYALNAAPEQAKEANVTATYRHTNKSILISIYGVNGNDLTTNQTNVSENGSIFTRLYLKDKRTPAGQFEGGLYGKSGEILLGKAKQEDSTPNTPQNNWEGVIGATATKDK
;
A
#
# COMPACT_ATOMS: atom_id res chain seq x y z
N MET A 1 7.02 59.00 60.01
CA MET A 1 6.21 59.99 60.74
C MET A 1 4.80 59.92 60.20
N ASP A 2 3.96 59.30 61.00
CA ASP A 2 2.55 59.02 60.77
C ASP A 2 1.70 60.26 60.58
N LYS A 3 0.67 60.15 59.73
CA LYS A 3 -0.61 60.81 59.96
C LYS A 3 -1.75 59.86 59.59
N ASN A 4 -2.14 59.05 60.57
CA ASN A 4 -3.50 58.56 60.68
C ASN A 4 -4.42 59.73 61.02
N ASN A 5 -5.57 59.82 60.35
CA ASN A 5 -6.75 60.40 60.98
C ASN A 5 -7.96 59.56 60.58
N ALA A 6 -8.66 59.07 61.60
CA ALA A 6 -9.75 58.12 61.54
C ALA A 6 -11.04 58.77 62.04
N SER A 7 -12.19 58.29 61.53
CA SER A 7 -13.54 58.22 62.15
C SER A 7 -14.63 58.56 61.14
N LYS A 8 -15.81 57.94 61.07
CA LYS A 8 -16.43 56.74 61.68
C LYS A 8 -17.79 56.55 60.94
N ALA A 9 -18.13 55.29 60.59
CA ALA A 9 -19.41 54.53 60.69
C ALA A 9 -20.80 55.28 60.70
N PRO A 10 -21.92 54.67 60.22
CA PRO A 10 -22.36 53.31 60.61
C PRO A 10 -23.12 52.43 59.58
N GLU A 11 -23.41 51.22 60.09
CA GLU A 11 -24.01 49.98 59.59
C GLU A 11 -25.36 50.08 58.86
N ALA A 12 -25.67 49.12 57.97
CA ALA A 12 -26.74 48.10 58.16
C ALA A 12 -27.03 47.22 56.92
N LYS A 13 -26.96 45.89 57.16
CA LYS A 13 -27.84 44.76 56.78
C LYS A 13 -28.09 44.32 55.32
N GLU A 14 -27.80 43.01 55.14
CA GLU A 14 -28.47 41.93 54.37
C GLU A 14 -29.40 42.27 53.20
N ASP A 15 -29.19 41.61 52.04
CA ASP A 15 -30.08 40.51 51.67
C ASP A 15 -29.52 39.58 50.57
N LYS A 16 -29.79 38.28 50.70
CA LYS A 16 -29.48 37.22 49.73
C LYS A 16 -30.51 37.24 48.59
N GLN A 17 -30.08 37.27 47.32
CA GLN A 17 -30.81 36.50 46.31
C GLN A 17 -29.98 36.07 45.09
N THR A 18 -30.09 34.76 44.86
CA THR A 18 -29.51 33.89 43.85
C THR A 18 -29.77 34.35 42.41
N LYS A 19 -28.74 34.37 41.55
CA LYS A 19 -28.88 34.15 40.10
C LYS A 19 -27.82 33.17 39.64
N ALA A 20 -28.26 31.95 39.30
CA ALA A 20 -27.44 30.97 38.62
C ALA A 20 -27.07 31.49 37.21
N PRO A 21 -25.80 31.38 36.77
CA PRO A 21 -25.49 31.49 35.36
C PRO A 21 -25.92 30.19 34.66
N ILE A 22 -26.66 30.35 33.57
CA ILE A 22 -27.05 29.28 32.65
C ILE A 22 -25.78 28.59 32.15
N VAL A 23 -25.62 27.31 32.50
CA VAL A 23 -24.63 26.43 31.87
C VAL A 23 -25.14 26.15 30.46
N VAL A 24 -24.57 26.84 29.48
CA VAL A 24 -24.66 26.42 28.09
C VAL A 24 -23.70 25.25 27.95
N GLU A 25 -24.24 24.05 28.01
CA GLU A 25 -23.55 22.82 27.68
C GLU A 25 -23.26 22.84 26.17
N GLN A 26 -22.12 23.41 25.79
CA GLN A 26 -21.59 23.25 24.43
C GLN A 26 -21.14 21.80 24.28
N SER A 27 -22.07 20.97 23.82
CA SER A 27 -21.78 19.68 23.20
C SER A 27 -20.72 19.91 22.11
N LYS A 28 -19.48 19.50 22.39
CA LYS A 28 -18.42 19.35 21.40
C LYS A 28 -18.77 18.18 20.48
N GLU A 29 -19.69 18.43 19.56
CA GLU A 29 -19.85 17.56 18.42
C GLU A 29 -18.58 17.75 17.57
N LYS A 30 -17.72 16.74 17.57
CA LYS A 30 -16.54 16.67 16.71
C LYS A 30 -17.08 16.58 15.27
N ILE A 31 -17.17 17.74 14.61
CA ILE A 31 -17.46 17.80 13.17
C ILE A 31 -16.24 17.16 12.49
N GLU A 32 -16.33 15.87 12.20
CA GLU A 32 -15.46 15.26 11.20
C GLU A 32 -15.74 15.98 9.88
N PRO A 33 -14.69 16.47 9.18
CA PRO A 33 -14.89 17.09 7.88
C PRO A 33 -15.62 16.09 6.98
N PRO A 34 -16.57 16.55 6.15
CA PRO A 34 -17.32 15.65 5.29
C PRO A 34 -16.34 14.83 4.45
N SER A 35 -16.42 13.50 4.62
CA SER A 35 -15.76 12.53 3.76
C SER A 35 -16.27 12.76 2.34
N GLN A 36 -15.57 13.60 1.59
CA GLN A 36 -15.84 13.81 0.18
C GLN A 36 -15.47 12.49 -0.51
N LYS A 37 -16.49 11.68 -0.75
CA LYS A 37 -16.37 10.45 -1.54
C LYS A 37 -16.04 10.88 -2.96
N LEU A 38 -14.75 10.86 -3.29
CA LEU A 38 -14.28 11.21 -4.61
C LEU A 38 -14.73 10.11 -5.58
N ASN A 39 -15.14 10.52 -6.78
CA ASN A 39 -15.55 9.57 -7.81
C ASN A 39 -14.33 8.78 -8.30
N ASP A 40 -14.42 7.45 -8.28
CA ASP A 40 -13.36 6.55 -8.70
C ASP A 40 -12.87 6.83 -10.13
N GLN A 41 -13.75 7.26 -11.04
CA GLN A 41 -13.36 7.60 -12.42
C GLN A 41 -12.53 8.88 -12.51
N ASP A 42 -12.79 9.85 -11.64
CA ASP A 42 -12.00 11.09 -11.60
C ASP A 42 -10.62 10.80 -11.01
N ILE A 43 -10.57 9.99 -9.96
CA ILE A 43 -9.34 9.46 -9.39
C ILE A 43 -8.56 8.65 -10.44
N TRP A 44 -9.26 7.83 -11.24
CA TRP A 44 -8.65 6.96 -12.26
C TRP A 44 -7.85 7.74 -13.31
N GLN A 45 -8.23 8.99 -13.62
CA GLN A 45 -7.49 9.81 -14.58
C GLN A 45 -6.04 10.09 -14.15
N GLY A 46 -5.73 10.01 -12.86
CA GLY A 46 -4.38 10.18 -12.33
C GLY A 46 -3.46 8.98 -12.54
N PHE A 47 -4.00 7.81 -12.92
CA PHE A 47 -3.23 6.58 -13.11
C PHE A 47 -2.70 6.42 -14.52
N SER A 48 -1.58 5.71 -14.65
CA SER A 48 -1.10 5.18 -15.90
C SER A 48 -2.10 4.16 -16.46
N LYS A 49 -2.57 4.46 -17.67
CA LYS A 49 -3.43 3.56 -18.46
C LYS A 49 -2.68 2.32 -18.99
N ASN A 50 -1.41 2.20 -18.65
CA ASN A 50 -0.53 1.16 -19.14
C ASN A 50 0.22 0.46 -17.99
N GLY A 51 -0.26 0.49 -16.74
CA GLY A 51 0.30 -0.37 -15.69
C GLY A 51 1.50 0.18 -14.91
N GLY A 52 1.69 1.49 -14.90
CA GLY A 52 2.58 2.17 -13.95
C GLY A 52 4.10 2.00 -14.14
N TYR A 53 4.56 1.16 -15.07
CA TYR A 53 5.99 0.98 -15.37
C TYR A 53 6.30 1.12 -16.87
N TYR A 54 7.46 1.68 -17.19
CA TYR A 54 7.90 2.09 -18.54
C TYR A 54 7.83 1.02 -19.65
N ASP A 55 7.65 -0.25 -19.30
CA ASP A 55 7.73 -1.39 -20.22
C ASP A 55 6.37 -2.10 -20.46
N ALA A 56 5.30 -1.57 -19.88
CA ALA A 56 3.97 -2.14 -19.99
C ALA A 56 3.14 -1.57 -21.16
N ASN A 57 3.51 -0.36 -21.63
CA ASN A 57 2.90 0.36 -22.76
C ASN A 57 2.79 -0.47 -24.06
N ASN A 58 3.63 -1.49 -24.24
CA ASN A 58 3.68 -2.29 -25.46
C ASN A 58 2.96 -3.64 -25.36
N TRP A 59 2.38 -3.97 -24.21
CA TRP A 59 1.84 -5.30 -23.93
C TRP A 59 0.41 -5.28 -23.40
N VAL A 60 0.04 -4.29 -22.60
CA VAL A 60 -1.32 -4.23 -22.03
C VAL A 60 -1.81 -2.80 -21.92
N SER A 61 -3.11 -2.60 -22.10
CA SER A 61 -3.85 -1.41 -21.71
C SER A 61 -4.75 -1.72 -20.51
N ILE A 62 -4.88 -0.76 -19.61
CA ILE A 62 -5.59 -0.89 -18.34
C ILE A 62 -6.75 0.12 -18.28
N THR A 63 -7.92 -0.35 -17.89
CA THR A 63 -9.12 0.48 -17.68
C THR A 63 -9.79 0.15 -16.36
N LEU A 64 -10.56 1.10 -15.82
CA LEU A 64 -11.39 0.89 -14.63
C LEU A 64 -12.86 0.81 -15.07
N GLU A 65 -13.47 -0.35 -14.85
CA GLU A 65 -14.89 -0.61 -15.08
C GLU A 65 -15.61 -0.73 -13.74
N GLY A 66 -16.32 0.33 -13.35
CA GLY A 66 -16.90 0.44 -12.02
C GLY A 66 -15.81 0.44 -10.95
N LYS A 67 -15.68 -0.67 -10.22
CA LYS A 67 -14.66 -0.87 -9.18
C LYS A 67 -13.57 -1.87 -9.56
N GLU A 68 -13.65 -2.47 -10.73
CA GLU A 68 -12.73 -3.50 -11.18
C GLU A 68 -11.79 -2.96 -12.24
N ILE A 69 -10.56 -3.45 -12.22
CA ILE A 69 -9.58 -3.14 -13.27
C ILE A 69 -9.65 -4.20 -14.35
N LYS A 70 -9.84 -3.77 -15.59
CA LYS A 70 -9.77 -4.63 -16.77
C LYS A 70 -8.47 -4.41 -17.52
N LEU A 71 -7.94 -5.50 -18.06
CA LEU A 71 -6.72 -5.55 -18.83
C LEU A 71 -7.04 -6.04 -20.24
N ALA A 72 -6.49 -5.37 -21.25
CA ALA A 72 -6.58 -5.81 -22.64
C ALA A 72 -5.18 -5.87 -23.25
N PRO A 73 -4.80 -6.99 -23.92
CA PRO A 73 -3.52 -7.07 -24.59
C PRO A 73 -3.45 -6.10 -25.78
N VAL A 74 -2.26 -5.58 -26.08
CA VAL A 74 -2.03 -4.66 -27.21
C VAL A 74 -0.84 -5.11 -28.08
N ASN A 75 -0.71 -4.51 -29.27
CA ASN A 75 0.43 -4.69 -30.18
C ASN A 75 0.76 -6.18 -30.47
N GLY A 76 -0.26 -6.97 -30.78
CA GLY A 76 -0.13 -8.38 -31.13
C GLY A 76 0.23 -9.31 -29.98
N SER A 77 0.16 -8.85 -28.73
CA SER A 77 0.23 -9.76 -27.57
C SER A 77 -1.07 -10.52 -27.37
N ASN A 78 -0.95 -11.65 -26.70
CA ASN A 78 -2.07 -12.40 -26.15
C ASN A 78 -1.94 -12.45 -24.63
N SER A 79 -3.04 -12.23 -23.92
CA SER A 79 -3.10 -12.45 -22.48
C SER A 79 -3.39 -13.92 -22.20
N ASN A 80 -2.52 -14.55 -21.42
CA ASN A 80 -2.69 -15.94 -21.01
C ASN A 80 -3.47 -16.01 -19.69
N ASN A 81 -3.13 -15.13 -18.75
CA ASN A 81 -3.79 -15.02 -17.45
C ASN A 81 -3.55 -13.62 -16.88
N SER A 82 -4.47 -13.13 -16.05
CA SER A 82 -4.28 -11.89 -15.32
C SER A 82 -5.14 -11.82 -14.07
N LYS A 83 -4.70 -11.04 -13.09
CA LYS A 83 -5.47 -10.74 -11.89
C LYS A 83 -5.11 -9.37 -11.37
N MET A 84 -6.12 -8.56 -11.06
CA MET A 84 -5.96 -7.20 -10.57
C MET A 84 -6.81 -7.00 -9.33
N ASN A 85 -6.32 -6.18 -8.40
CA ASN A 85 -7.06 -5.74 -7.23
C ASN A 85 -6.92 -4.22 -7.09
N THR A 86 -8.03 -3.56 -6.78
CA THR A 86 -8.02 -2.17 -6.32
C THR A 86 -7.71 -2.11 -4.84
N LEU A 87 -6.91 -1.13 -4.44
CA LEU A 87 -6.61 -0.78 -3.05
C LEU A 87 -7.42 0.47 -2.70
N ARG A 88 -8.13 0.42 -1.57
CA ARG A 88 -9.07 1.45 -1.15
C ARG A 88 -8.79 1.89 0.28
N ASP A 89 -8.97 3.19 0.54
CA ASP A 89 -8.87 3.75 1.89
C ASP A 89 -10.07 3.33 2.76
N ALA A 90 -10.05 3.73 4.03
CA ALA A 90 -11.13 3.47 4.97
C ALA A 90 -12.49 4.08 4.55
N ASP A 91 -12.48 5.14 3.75
CA ASP A 91 -13.67 5.80 3.18
C ASP A 91 -14.19 5.08 1.92
N GLY A 92 -13.43 4.11 1.41
CA GLY A 92 -13.72 3.33 0.20
C GLY A 92 -13.26 3.99 -1.11
N ASN A 93 -12.54 5.10 -1.04
CA ASN A 93 -11.97 5.77 -2.21
C ASN A 93 -10.83 4.94 -2.79
N LEU A 94 -10.71 4.93 -4.11
CA LEU A 94 -9.57 4.32 -4.79
C LEU A 94 -8.26 5.03 -4.40
N VAL A 95 -7.27 4.25 -3.95
CA VAL A 95 -5.92 4.74 -3.61
C VAL A 95 -4.87 4.15 -4.54
N GLY A 96 -5.09 2.93 -5.03
CA GLY A 96 -4.10 2.26 -5.85
C GLY A 96 -4.62 0.98 -6.46
N TYR A 97 -3.73 0.28 -7.14
CA TYR A 97 -3.97 -1.07 -7.60
C TYR A 97 -2.71 -1.90 -7.58
N TYR A 98 -2.89 -3.21 -7.57
CA TYR A 98 -1.82 -4.17 -7.74
C TYR A 98 -2.32 -5.46 -8.37
N GLY A 99 -1.44 -6.18 -9.06
CA GLY A 99 -1.80 -7.39 -9.76
C GLY A 99 -0.73 -7.84 -10.74
N TYR A 100 -1.14 -8.65 -11.70
CA TYR A 100 -0.26 -9.13 -12.74
C TYR A 100 -0.99 -9.39 -14.06
N ALA A 101 -0.20 -9.46 -15.12
CA ALA A 101 -0.59 -10.06 -16.39
C ALA A 101 0.52 -11.01 -16.88
N THR A 102 0.14 -12.18 -17.38
CA THR A 102 1.03 -13.05 -18.15
C THR A 102 0.65 -12.96 -19.61
N LEU A 103 1.66 -12.70 -20.45
CA LEU A 103 1.47 -12.34 -21.84
C LEU A 103 2.39 -13.13 -22.74
N SER A 104 2.00 -13.32 -23.99
CA SER A 104 2.83 -13.92 -25.03
C SER A 104 2.78 -13.13 -26.34
N LYS A 105 3.88 -13.14 -27.08
CA LYS A 105 3.97 -12.65 -28.46
C LYS A 105 4.74 -13.65 -29.30
N THR A 106 4.24 -13.90 -30.50
CA THR A 106 4.96 -14.69 -31.50
C THR A 106 5.74 -13.73 -32.39
N LYS A 107 7.02 -14.02 -32.61
CA LYS A 107 7.88 -13.27 -33.52
C LYS A 107 8.68 -14.23 -34.40
N PRO A 108 8.99 -13.89 -35.65
CA PRO A 108 9.87 -14.70 -36.48
C PRO A 108 11.21 -14.93 -35.78
N ASP A 109 11.78 -16.12 -35.95
CA ASP A 109 13.14 -16.36 -35.46
C ASP A 109 14.14 -15.51 -36.28
N PRO A 110 15.02 -14.73 -35.61
CA PRO A 110 15.92 -13.81 -36.30
C PRO A 110 16.99 -14.52 -37.16
N TYR A 111 17.23 -15.82 -36.92
CA TYR A 111 18.19 -16.65 -37.63
C TYR A 111 17.52 -17.69 -38.54
N ARG A 112 16.24 -17.99 -38.33
CA ARG A 112 15.41 -18.92 -39.13
C ARG A 112 14.03 -18.32 -39.43
N PRO A 113 13.90 -17.46 -40.45
CA PRO A 113 12.67 -16.68 -40.68
C PRO A 113 11.40 -17.51 -40.95
N ASP A 114 11.53 -18.79 -41.25
CA ASP A 114 10.46 -19.79 -41.40
C ASP A 114 9.99 -20.40 -40.07
N GLU A 115 10.75 -20.20 -39.00
CA GLU A 115 10.41 -20.59 -37.64
C GLU A 115 9.88 -19.39 -36.83
N ASN A 116 9.09 -19.70 -35.79
CA ASN A 116 8.52 -18.71 -34.88
C ASN A 116 9.05 -18.92 -33.46
N ASN A 117 9.46 -17.82 -32.82
CA ASN A 117 9.77 -17.76 -31.41
C ASN A 117 8.59 -17.19 -30.61
N VAL A 118 8.31 -17.79 -29.46
CA VAL A 118 7.31 -17.28 -28.51
C VAL A 118 8.01 -16.58 -27.36
N GLU A 119 7.88 -15.26 -27.32
CA GLU A 119 8.27 -14.45 -26.18
C GLU A 119 7.16 -14.50 -25.12
N ARG A 120 7.52 -14.84 -23.88
CA ARG A 120 6.60 -14.90 -22.73
C ARG A 120 7.05 -13.90 -21.69
N LYS A 121 6.08 -13.18 -21.10
CA LYS A 121 6.35 -12.14 -20.12
C LYS A 121 5.42 -12.23 -18.93
N TYR A 122 5.99 -12.15 -17.73
CA TYR A 122 5.29 -11.82 -16.51
C TYR A 122 5.37 -10.31 -16.32
N MET A 123 4.25 -9.69 -16.00
CA MET A 123 4.21 -8.26 -15.70
C MET A 123 3.58 -8.06 -14.33
N ALA A 124 4.40 -7.66 -13.37
CA ALA A 124 3.96 -7.15 -12.10
C ALA A 124 3.42 -5.71 -12.27
N LEU A 125 2.13 -5.53 -11.98
CA LEU A 125 1.42 -4.27 -12.17
C LEU A 125 1.11 -3.67 -10.80
N GLN A 126 1.50 -2.42 -10.58
CA GLN A 126 1.11 -1.67 -9.39
C GLN A 126 1.20 -0.16 -9.61
N GLU A 127 0.31 0.58 -8.97
CA GLU A 127 0.36 2.05 -8.97
C GLU A 127 -0.50 2.62 -7.83
N VAL A 128 -0.23 3.87 -7.45
CA VAL A 128 -1.03 4.65 -6.49
C VAL A 128 -1.39 6.01 -7.07
N THR A 129 -2.54 6.54 -6.65
CA THR A 129 -3.17 7.77 -7.16
C THR A 129 -2.30 9.01 -7.06
N ALA A 130 -1.50 9.11 -6.00
CA ALA A 130 -0.81 10.35 -5.65
C ALA A 130 0.73 10.22 -5.71
N ARG A 131 1.23 9.21 -6.46
CA ARG A 131 2.66 8.91 -6.67
C ARG A 131 3.45 8.79 -5.33
N GLU A 132 4.77 8.74 -5.40
CA GLU A 132 5.69 8.53 -4.27
C GLU A 132 5.50 9.54 -3.11
N GLU A 133 4.93 10.71 -3.39
CA GLU A 133 4.75 11.81 -2.43
C GLU A 133 3.59 11.59 -1.44
N ALA A 134 2.69 10.65 -1.73
CA ALA A 134 1.53 10.34 -0.88
C ALA A 134 1.71 9.14 0.03
N LYS A 135 2.93 8.63 0.15
CA LYS A 135 3.24 7.67 1.20
C LYS A 135 2.99 8.30 2.57
N THR A 136 2.47 7.51 3.50
CA THR A 136 2.03 7.96 4.82
C THR A 136 2.49 6.98 5.88
N ARG A 137 3.30 7.45 6.84
CA ARG A 137 3.69 6.64 8.01
C ARG A 137 2.56 6.67 9.05
N PRO A 138 2.04 5.51 9.51
CA PRO A 138 0.93 5.48 10.46
C PRO A 138 1.23 6.11 11.83
N THR A 139 0.20 6.67 12.44
CA THR A 139 0.25 7.31 13.77
C THR A 139 -0.15 6.36 14.92
N HIS A 140 -0.50 5.12 14.61
CA HIS A 140 -0.90 4.07 15.54
C HIS A 140 -0.47 2.70 15.00
N ASP A 141 -0.58 1.66 15.81
CA ASP A 141 -0.28 0.28 15.38
C ASP A 141 -1.30 -0.16 14.32
N LEU A 142 -0.81 -0.89 13.31
CA LEU A 142 -1.66 -1.42 12.23
C LEU A 142 -1.24 -2.85 11.88
N SER A 143 -2.24 -3.71 11.66
CA SER A 143 -2.05 -5.05 11.09
C SER A 143 -2.58 -5.07 9.68
N TYR A 144 -1.87 -5.70 8.74
CA TYR A 144 -2.22 -5.75 7.32
C TYR A 144 -2.40 -7.19 6.87
N GLN A 145 -3.34 -7.41 5.95
CA GLN A 145 -3.54 -8.67 5.26
C GLN A 145 -3.69 -8.45 3.76
N GLY A 146 -3.11 -9.34 2.97
CA GLY A 146 -3.14 -9.22 1.52
C GLY A 146 -2.50 -10.38 0.79
N LYS A 147 -2.07 -10.10 -0.44
CA LYS A 147 -1.49 -11.08 -1.34
C LYS A 147 -0.21 -10.55 -1.98
N MET A 148 0.65 -11.49 -2.33
CA MET A 148 1.70 -11.29 -3.30
C MET A 148 1.32 -12.03 -4.59
N TYR A 149 1.49 -11.35 -5.72
CA TYR A 149 1.49 -11.98 -7.04
C TYR A 149 2.90 -12.03 -7.57
N TYR A 150 3.35 -13.19 -8.01
CA TYR A 150 4.73 -13.38 -8.46
C TYR A 150 4.85 -14.45 -9.53
N ALA A 151 5.96 -14.47 -10.26
CA ALA A 151 6.33 -15.56 -11.16
C ALA A 151 7.81 -15.91 -10.99
N LEU A 152 8.19 -17.09 -11.48
CA LEU A 152 9.58 -17.47 -11.64
C LEU A 152 10.08 -16.95 -12.99
N ASN A 153 11.30 -16.44 -13.06
CA ASN A 153 11.89 -15.95 -14.31
C ASN A 153 11.97 -17.05 -15.38
N ALA A 154 12.13 -18.31 -14.97
CA ALA A 154 12.16 -19.47 -15.86
C ALA A 154 10.78 -19.92 -16.36
N ALA A 155 9.69 -19.45 -15.74
CA ALA A 155 8.31 -19.78 -16.09
C ALA A 155 7.39 -18.54 -15.94
N PRO A 156 7.64 -17.46 -16.71
CA PRO A 156 6.94 -16.19 -16.58
C PRO A 156 5.43 -16.28 -16.88
N GLU A 157 5.00 -17.31 -17.61
CA GLU A 157 3.58 -17.58 -17.87
C GLU A 157 2.84 -18.19 -16.67
N GLN A 158 3.57 -18.70 -15.67
CA GLN A 158 3.03 -19.38 -14.49
C GLN A 158 3.04 -18.46 -13.27
N ALA A 159 2.16 -17.45 -13.29
CA ALA A 159 1.95 -16.60 -12.14
C ALA A 159 1.39 -17.40 -10.95
N LYS A 160 1.85 -17.04 -9.75
CA LYS A 160 1.55 -17.68 -8.47
C LYS A 160 1.09 -16.63 -7.47
N GLU A 161 0.42 -17.10 -6.42
CA GLU A 161 -0.07 -16.27 -5.32
C GLU A 161 0.55 -16.73 -4.00
N ALA A 162 0.90 -15.77 -3.15
CA ALA A 162 1.32 -16.02 -1.77
C ALA A 162 0.53 -15.12 -0.81
N ASN A 163 0.32 -15.58 0.42
CA ASN A 163 -0.36 -14.77 1.44
C ASN A 163 0.62 -13.77 2.04
N VAL A 164 0.15 -12.56 2.34
CA VAL A 164 0.95 -11.53 2.99
C VAL A 164 0.26 -11.09 4.28
N THR A 165 1.04 -11.01 5.35
CA THR A 165 0.66 -10.32 6.59
C THR A 165 1.74 -9.34 6.95
N ALA A 166 1.37 -8.19 7.51
CA ALA A 166 2.35 -7.28 8.10
C ALA A 166 1.84 -6.67 9.39
N THR A 167 2.76 -6.23 10.24
CA THR A 167 2.44 -5.47 11.45
C THR A 167 3.34 -4.26 11.53
N TYR A 168 2.73 -3.07 11.55
CA TYR A 168 3.39 -1.82 11.86
C TYR A 168 3.24 -1.52 13.35
N ARG A 169 4.34 -1.14 13.99
CA ARG A 169 4.40 -0.70 15.39
C ARG A 169 4.76 0.76 15.44
N HIS A 170 3.84 1.58 15.95
CA HIS A 170 4.05 3.02 16.07
C HIS A 170 5.14 3.36 17.06
N THR A 171 5.25 2.64 18.19
CA THR A 171 6.23 2.95 19.25
C THR A 171 7.66 3.05 18.74
N ASN A 172 8.07 2.13 17.87
CA ASN A 172 9.41 2.10 17.29
C ASN A 172 9.43 2.38 15.78
N LYS A 173 8.30 2.84 15.22
CA LYS A 173 8.15 3.22 13.80
C LYS A 173 8.64 2.12 12.85
N SER A 174 8.35 0.86 13.17
CA SER A 174 8.87 -0.29 12.43
C SER A 174 7.77 -1.19 11.87
N ILE A 175 8.12 -1.95 10.84
CA ILE A 175 7.24 -2.93 10.21
C ILE A 175 7.91 -4.30 10.15
N LEU A 176 7.10 -5.34 10.36
CA LEU A 176 7.43 -6.74 10.09
C LEU A 176 6.51 -7.23 8.98
N ILE A 177 7.06 -7.71 7.87
CA ILE A 177 6.30 -8.28 6.75
C ILE A 177 6.59 -9.78 6.70
N SER A 178 5.56 -10.60 6.60
CA SER A 178 5.64 -12.05 6.38
C SER A 178 4.88 -12.44 5.11
N ILE A 179 5.50 -13.28 4.29
CA ILE A 179 4.99 -13.76 3.01
C ILE A 179 5.04 -15.28 3.04
N TYR A 180 3.92 -15.95 2.74
CA TYR A 180 3.78 -17.38 2.94
C TYR A 180 3.64 -18.13 1.62
N GLY A 181 4.49 -19.14 1.40
CA GLY A 181 4.43 -20.05 0.26
C GLY A 181 5.14 -19.61 -1.02
N VAL A 182 6.10 -18.67 -0.95
CA VAL A 182 6.89 -18.24 -2.11
C VAL A 182 7.83 -19.37 -2.55
N ASN A 183 7.44 -20.06 -3.62
CA ASN A 183 8.16 -21.23 -4.15
C ASN A 183 8.42 -22.31 -3.08
N GLY A 184 7.41 -22.54 -2.23
CA GLY A 184 7.49 -23.50 -1.11
C GLY A 184 8.17 -22.95 0.15
N ASN A 185 8.59 -21.68 0.16
CA ASN A 185 9.25 -21.06 1.31
C ASN A 185 8.40 -19.95 1.94
N ASP A 186 8.50 -19.83 3.27
CA ASP A 186 7.98 -18.68 4.00
C ASP A 186 9.07 -17.64 4.19
N LEU A 187 8.77 -16.40 3.84
CA LEU A 187 9.67 -15.27 3.91
C LEU A 187 9.23 -14.30 5.01
N THR A 188 10.19 -13.64 5.63
CA THR A 188 9.94 -12.55 6.57
C THR A 188 11.00 -11.47 6.45
N THR A 189 10.65 -10.24 6.78
CA THR A 189 11.65 -9.20 7.04
C THR A 189 12.17 -9.35 8.47
N ASN A 190 13.30 -8.72 8.76
CA ASN A 190 13.57 -8.29 10.14
C ASN A 190 12.63 -7.12 10.48
N GLN A 191 12.53 -6.78 11.76
CA GLN A 191 11.85 -5.55 12.16
C GLN A 191 12.59 -4.36 11.54
N THR A 192 11.94 -3.70 10.58
CA THR A 192 12.56 -2.69 9.72
C THR A 192 11.92 -1.33 9.99
N ASN A 193 12.74 -0.29 10.14
CA ASN A 193 12.24 1.07 10.29
C ASN A 193 11.50 1.54 9.03
N VAL A 194 10.36 2.19 9.24
CA VAL A 194 9.61 2.89 8.20
C VAL A 194 10.07 4.34 8.17
N SER A 195 10.51 4.81 7.00
CA SER A 195 10.94 6.19 6.78
C SER A 195 9.83 7.18 7.15
N GLU A 196 10.19 8.44 7.39
CA GLU A 196 9.21 9.45 7.81
C GLU A 196 8.06 9.64 6.84
N ASN A 197 8.36 9.56 5.55
CA ASN A 197 7.37 9.60 4.49
C ASN A 197 6.61 8.28 4.30
N GLY A 198 6.83 7.22 5.07
CA GLY A 198 6.15 5.92 4.88
C GLY A 198 6.86 4.95 3.93
N SER A 199 8.05 5.28 3.41
CA SER A 199 8.83 4.37 2.56
C SER A 199 9.43 3.19 3.34
N ILE A 200 9.56 2.05 2.65
CA ILE A 200 10.13 0.82 3.20
C ILE A 200 11.09 0.23 2.16
N PHE A 201 12.33 -0.01 2.56
CA PHE A 201 13.31 -0.78 1.81
C PHE A 201 13.98 -1.77 2.75
N THR A 202 13.87 -3.07 2.48
CA THR A 202 14.35 -4.10 3.41
C THR A 202 14.64 -5.44 2.74
N ARG A 203 15.44 -6.26 3.41
CA ARG A 203 15.71 -7.64 3.02
C ARG A 203 14.61 -8.58 3.51
N LEU A 204 14.33 -9.57 2.67
CA LEU A 204 13.51 -10.73 2.98
C LEU A 204 14.43 -11.91 3.30
N TYR A 205 14.03 -12.68 4.30
CA TYR A 205 14.76 -13.83 4.79
C TYR A 205 13.85 -15.05 4.85
N LEU A 206 14.41 -16.24 4.65
CA LEU A 206 13.71 -17.49 4.97
C LEU A 206 13.35 -17.50 6.46
N LYS A 207 12.08 -17.75 6.77
CA LYS A 207 11.55 -17.66 8.14
C LYS A 207 12.17 -18.72 9.07
N ASP A 208 12.54 -19.88 8.54
CA ASP A 208 13.13 -21.00 9.29
C ASP A 208 14.60 -20.79 9.64
N LYS A 209 15.39 -20.17 8.76
CA LYS A 209 16.86 -20.13 8.85
C LYS A 209 17.48 -18.73 8.80
N ARG A 210 16.66 -17.68 8.64
CA ARG A 210 17.09 -16.29 8.45
C ARG A 210 18.14 -16.10 7.35
N THR A 211 18.15 -16.97 6.35
CA THR A 211 18.99 -16.83 5.16
C THR A 211 18.41 -15.74 4.27
N PRO A 212 19.21 -14.79 3.75
CA PRO A 212 18.73 -13.82 2.76
C PRO A 212 18.08 -14.54 1.59
N ALA A 213 16.89 -14.09 1.20
CA ALA A 213 16.07 -14.72 0.17
C ALA A 213 15.49 -13.70 -0.82
N GLY A 214 15.59 -12.40 -0.53
CA GLY A 214 14.94 -11.38 -1.33
C GLY A 214 15.12 -9.98 -0.80
N GLN A 215 14.52 -9.05 -1.52
CA GLN A 215 14.33 -7.66 -1.10
C GLN A 215 12.88 -7.25 -1.32
N PHE A 216 12.40 -6.37 -0.45
CA PHE A 216 11.14 -5.66 -0.58
C PHE A 216 11.41 -4.16 -0.69
N GLU A 217 10.78 -3.53 -1.67
CA GLU A 217 10.81 -2.09 -1.88
C GLU A 217 9.39 -1.58 -2.10
N GLY A 218 8.94 -0.67 -1.25
CA GLY A 218 7.58 -0.17 -1.28
C GLY A 218 7.32 0.93 -0.27
N GLY A 219 6.08 0.99 0.19
CA GLY A 219 5.67 1.95 1.20
C GLY A 219 4.28 1.70 1.76
N LEU A 220 3.93 2.56 2.71
CA LEU A 220 2.61 2.67 3.28
C LEU A 220 1.88 3.85 2.65
N TYR A 221 0.62 3.67 2.27
CA TYR A 221 -0.20 4.60 1.50
C TYR A 221 -1.60 4.71 2.13
N GLY A 222 -2.39 5.67 1.66
CA GLY A 222 -3.68 6.00 2.26
C GLY A 222 -3.54 7.04 3.37
N LYS A 223 -4.65 7.67 3.77
CA LYS A 223 -4.65 8.83 4.68
C LYS A 223 -4.04 8.51 6.04
N SER A 224 -4.10 7.26 6.47
CA SER A 224 -3.58 6.76 7.75
C SER A 224 -2.47 5.73 7.57
N GLY A 225 -1.98 5.53 6.34
CA GLY A 225 -1.03 4.47 6.01
C GLY A 225 -1.65 3.07 5.98
N GLU A 226 -2.96 2.94 5.79
CA GLU A 226 -3.72 1.69 5.82
C GLU A 226 -3.44 0.73 4.64
N ILE A 227 -2.65 1.13 3.64
CA ILE A 227 -2.31 0.30 2.48
C ILE A 227 -0.81 0.03 2.47
N LEU A 228 -0.41 -1.23 2.41
CA LEU A 228 0.96 -1.65 2.12
C LEU A 228 1.04 -2.07 0.66
N LEU A 229 1.93 -1.43 -0.10
CA LEU A 229 2.17 -1.74 -1.51
C LEU A 229 3.65 -1.71 -1.82
N GLY A 230 4.13 -2.65 -2.63
CA GLY A 230 5.51 -2.66 -3.08
C GLY A 230 5.88 -3.85 -3.95
N LYS A 231 7.12 -3.85 -4.42
CA LYS A 231 7.71 -4.95 -5.17
C LYS A 231 8.55 -5.82 -4.26
N ALA A 232 8.53 -7.12 -4.52
CA ALA A 232 9.45 -8.06 -3.92
C ALA A 232 10.14 -8.85 -5.02
N LYS A 233 11.44 -9.09 -4.88
CA LYS A 233 12.19 -9.96 -5.78
C LYS A 233 13.25 -10.72 -5.02
N GLN A 234 13.64 -11.87 -5.55
CA GLN A 234 14.80 -12.60 -5.04
C GLN A 234 16.07 -11.74 -5.17
N GLU A 235 16.88 -11.71 -4.11
CA GLU A 235 18.22 -11.12 -4.11
C GLU A 235 19.16 -12.25 -4.52
N ASP A 236 19.66 -12.20 -5.75
CA ASP A 236 20.57 -13.21 -6.28
C ASP A 236 21.87 -13.18 -5.48
N SER A 237 22.10 -14.22 -4.69
CA SER A 237 23.33 -14.36 -3.89
C SER A 237 24.26 -15.45 -4.44
N THR A 238 23.89 -16.15 -5.53
CA THR A 238 24.76 -17.16 -6.16
C THR A 238 24.56 -17.25 -7.68
N PRO A 239 25.61 -17.06 -8.50
CA PRO A 239 25.54 -16.98 -9.97
C PRO A 239 24.91 -18.16 -10.73
N ASN A 240 24.59 -19.28 -10.08
CA ASN A 240 24.30 -20.56 -10.73
C ASN A 240 22.98 -21.23 -10.31
N THR A 241 22.01 -20.52 -9.70
CA THR A 241 20.65 -21.06 -9.47
C THR A 241 19.55 -20.22 -10.15
N PRO A 242 19.52 -20.18 -11.50
CA PRO A 242 18.51 -19.45 -12.25
C PRO A 242 17.07 -19.96 -12.02
N GLN A 243 16.88 -21.18 -11.50
CA GLN A 243 15.56 -21.79 -11.35
C GLN A 243 14.70 -21.23 -10.21
N ASN A 244 15.28 -20.50 -9.26
CA ASN A 244 14.53 -19.97 -8.11
C ASN A 244 14.22 -18.48 -8.19
N ASN A 245 14.84 -17.74 -9.12
CA ASN A 245 14.65 -16.29 -9.23
C ASN A 245 13.18 -15.95 -9.47
N TRP A 246 12.56 -15.35 -8.45
CA TRP A 246 11.18 -14.89 -8.49
C TRP A 246 11.13 -13.37 -8.38
N GLU A 247 10.09 -12.79 -8.96
CA GLU A 247 9.74 -11.38 -8.80
C GLU A 247 8.22 -11.20 -8.74
N GLY A 248 7.78 -10.18 -8.02
CA GLY A 248 6.37 -9.94 -7.81
C GLY A 248 6.03 -8.62 -7.14
N VAL A 249 4.73 -8.43 -6.92
CA VAL A 249 4.15 -7.28 -6.22
C VAL A 249 3.33 -7.74 -5.04
N ILE A 250 3.38 -6.95 -3.98
CA ILE A 250 2.66 -7.15 -2.73
C ILE A 250 1.65 -6.03 -2.59
N GLY A 251 0.41 -6.37 -2.32
CA GLY A 251 -0.63 -5.44 -1.90
C GLY A 251 -1.38 -6.00 -0.69
N ALA A 252 -1.53 -5.16 0.34
CA ALA A 252 -2.25 -5.51 1.56
C ALA A 252 -2.96 -4.28 2.15
N THR A 253 -4.06 -4.53 2.85
CA THR A 253 -4.86 -3.49 3.52
C THR A 253 -4.88 -3.73 5.01
N ALA A 254 -4.94 -2.65 5.80
CA ALA A 254 -5.05 -2.73 7.23
C ALA A 254 -6.36 -3.43 7.62
N THR A 255 -6.27 -4.39 8.52
CA THR A 255 -7.42 -5.01 9.16
C THR A 255 -7.85 -4.14 10.32
N LYS A 256 -9.14 -3.88 10.45
CA LYS A 256 -9.67 -3.29 11.69
C LYS A 256 -9.43 -4.30 12.81
N ASP A 257 -8.77 -3.88 13.89
CA ASP A 257 -8.73 -4.69 15.11
C ASP A 257 -10.19 -4.97 15.53
N LYS A 258 -10.48 -6.25 15.80
CA LYS A 258 -11.78 -6.70 16.30
C LYS A 258 -11.90 -6.43 17.78
#